data_AF-A0A959V1N6-F1
#
_entry.id   AF-A0A959V1N6-F1
#
_cell.length_a   1.000
_cell.length_b   1.000
_cell.length_c   1.000
_cell.angle_alpha   90.00
_cell.angle_beta   90.00
_cell.angle_gamma   90.00
#
_symmetry.space_group_name_H-M   'P 1'
#
loop_
_entity.id
_entity.type
_entity.pdbx_description
1 polymer ?
#
loop_
_entity_poly.entity_id
_entity_poly.type
_entity_poly.pdbx_seq_one_letter_code
_entity_poly.pdbx_strand_id
1 'polypeptide(L)'
;MRLLIKNARALVGTHPMELQRVPGRSMAGLPMLEDAWLTAEDGRITGFGPMAEWPGVDDWNDLTVVDAKGRFVLPGWCDPHTHTVFAAPRDGEFVDRIRGLSYQEIAARGGGILNSARMLRDMNEDDLFEQAKARLDVMMAQGTVAAEIKSGYGLSLDSELKMLRVVKRLKEALPL
;
A
#
# COMPACT_ATOMS: atom_id res chain seq x y z
N MET A 1 19.78 11.22 2.31
CA MET A 1 18.83 11.99 3.15
C MET A 1 18.85 11.42 4.56
N ARG A 2 19.10 12.25 5.58
CA ARG A 2 19.15 11.82 6.98
C ARG A 2 17.86 12.20 7.71
N LEU A 3 17.36 11.31 8.55
CA LEU A 3 16.12 11.46 9.33
C LEU A 3 16.39 11.09 10.79
N LEU A 4 15.83 11.87 11.71
CA LEU A 4 15.69 11.56 13.12
C LEU A 4 14.22 11.68 13.51
N ILE A 5 13.63 10.63 14.05
CA ILE A 5 12.37 10.68 14.79
C ILE A 5 12.70 10.57 16.29
N LYS A 6 12.19 11.49 17.10
CA LYS A 6 12.39 11.49 18.56
C LYS A 6 11.08 11.65 19.33
N ASN A 7 11.10 11.36 20.62
CA ASN A 7 9.96 11.47 21.53
C ASN A 7 8.74 10.66 21.04
N ALA A 8 8.98 9.50 20.41
CA ALA A 8 7.89 8.59 20.06
C ALA A 8 7.35 7.96 21.34
N ARG A 9 6.03 7.90 21.50
CA ARG A 9 5.44 7.15 22.62
C ARG A 9 5.84 5.69 22.55
N ALA A 10 5.82 5.12 21.35
CA ALA A 10 6.49 3.87 21.07
C ALA A 10 6.82 3.73 19.57
N LEU A 11 7.92 3.04 19.27
CA LEU A 11 8.11 2.40 17.97
C LEU A 11 7.40 1.05 17.99
N VAL A 12 6.51 0.81 17.04
CA VAL A 12 5.67 -0.38 17.00
C VAL A 12 6.23 -1.41 16.03
N GLY A 13 6.13 -2.69 16.35
CA GLY A 13 6.55 -3.77 15.45
C GLY A 13 8.07 -3.97 15.39
N THR A 14 8.78 -3.67 16.49
CA THR A 14 10.23 -3.90 16.63
C THR A 14 10.55 -5.39 16.80
N HIS A 15 10.28 -6.18 15.76
CA HIS A 15 10.61 -7.60 15.72
C HIS A 15 12.10 -7.84 15.43
N PRO A 16 12.68 -8.98 15.86
CA PRO A 16 14.03 -9.37 15.46
C PRO A 16 14.17 -9.51 13.95
N MET A 17 15.34 -9.16 13.41
CA MET A 17 15.57 -9.09 11.96
C MET A 17 15.46 -10.45 11.26
N GLU A 18 15.76 -11.53 11.97
CA GLU A 18 15.64 -12.91 11.51
C GLU A 18 14.19 -13.43 11.43
N LEU A 19 13.23 -12.70 12.03
CA LEU A 19 11.84 -13.14 12.08
C LEU A 19 11.13 -12.88 10.74
N GLN A 20 10.95 -13.95 9.96
CA GLN A 20 10.31 -13.85 8.64
C GLN A 20 8.78 -13.82 8.67
N ARG A 21 8.15 -14.42 9.70
CA ARG A 21 6.68 -14.49 9.82
C ARG A 21 6.24 -14.63 11.28
N VAL A 22 5.04 -14.12 11.57
CA VAL A 22 4.37 -14.25 12.87
C VAL A 22 3.09 -15.09 12.70
N PRO A 23 3.11 -16.41 12.95
CA PRO A 23 1.96 -17.28 12.70
C PRO A 23 1.09 -17.55 13.94
N GLY A 24 -0.19 -17.82 13.72
CA GLY A 24 -1.08 -18.39 14.74
C GLY A 24 -1.18 -17.55 16.01
N ARG A 25 -1.02 -18.18 17.19
CA ARG A 25 -1.12 -17.50 18.48
C ARG A 25 -0.07 -16.39 18.67
N SER A 26 1.05 -16.45 17.96
CA SER A 26 2.09 -15.41 18.03
C SER A 26 1.59 -14.05 17.51
N MET A 27 0.54 -14.02 16.68
CA MET A 27 -0.05 -12.77 16.17
C MET A 27 -0.71 -11.92 17.25
N ALA A 28 -0.97 -12.48 18.44
CA ALA A 28 -1.50 -11.71 19.58
C ALA A 28 -0.43 -10.80 20.21
N GLY A 29 0.86 -11.04 19.93
CA GLY A 29 1.96 -10.22 20.42
C GLY A 29 2.36 -9.15 19.41
N LEU A 30 2.31 -7.89 19.82
CA LEU A 30 2.82 -6.76 19.06
C LEU A 30 3.94 -6.09 19.87
N PRO A 31 5.22 -6.36 19.57
CA PRO A 31 6.33 -5.74 20.29
C PRO A 31 6.33 -4.24 20.08
N MET A 32 6.66 -3.51 21.14
CA MET A 32 6.74 -2.06 21.15
C MET A 32 7.95 -1.64 21.96
N LEU A 33 8.68 -0.64 21.47
CA LEU A 33 9.73 0.05 22.22
C LEU A 33 9.19 1.40 22.66
N GLU A 34 8.87 1.52 23.95
CA GLU A 34 8.31 2.76 24.53
C GLU A 34 9.35 3.86 24.66
N ASP A 35 8.90 5.11 24.66
CA ASP A 35 9.70 6.34 24.79
C ASP A 35 10.99 6.29 23.97
N ALA A 36 10.85 6.39 22.64
CA ALA A 36 11.90 5.94 21.71
C ALA A 36 12.31 6.98 20.65
N TRP A 37 13.51 6.76 20.09
CA TRP A 37 14.06 7.45 18.94
C TRP A 37 14.35 6.48 17.79
N LEU A 38 14.41 7.00 16.57
CA LEU A 38 14.81 6.28 15.36
C LEU A 38 15.61 7.21 14.45
N THR A 39 16.71 6.72 13.88
CA THR A 39 17.45 7.38 12.81
C THR A 39 17.36 6.59 11.50
N ALA A 40 17.32 7.30 10.39
CA ALA A 40 17.42 6.70 9.06
C ALA A 40 18.33 7.53 8.16
N GLU A 41 19.01 6.85 7.24
CA GLU A 41 19.88 7.43 6.22
C GLU A 41 19.68 6.68 4.91
N ASP A 42 19.53 7.42 3.82
CA ASP A 42 19.40 6.88 2.46
C ASP A 42 18.34 5.78 2.32
N GLY A 43 17.18 6.03 2.94
CA GLY A 43 16.02 5.15 2.91
C GLY A 43 16.13 3.91 3.81
N ARG A 44 17.14 3.84 4.68
CA ARG A 44 17.35 2.71 5.60
C ARG A 44 17.38 3.19 7.04
N ILE A 45 16.77 2.43 7.93
CA ILE A 45 16.89 2.65 9.38
C ILE A 45 18.34 2.34 9.78
N THR A 46 19.02 3.29 10.43
CA THR A 46 20.41 3.16 10.86
C THR A 46 20.54 2.92 12.36
N GLY A 47 19.51 3.23 13.14
CA GLY A 47 19.48 3.02 14.57
C GLY A 47 18.11 3.33 15.17
N PHE A 48 17.83 2.74 16.31
CA PHE A 48 16.68 3.07 17.15
C PHE A 48 16.95 2.59 18.57
N GLY A 49 16.27 3.19 19.54
CA GLY A 49 16.46 2.85 20.94
C GLY A 49 15.56 3.64 21.88
N PRO A 50 15.59 3.35 23.19
CA PRO A 50 14.97 4.20 24.19
C PRO A 50 15.56 5.62 24.14
N MET A 51 14.74 6.64 24.36
CA MET A 51 15.15 8.05 24.46
C MET A 51 16.21 8.27 25.53
N ALA A 52 16.15 7.50 26.63
CA ALA A 52 17.14 7.53 27.70
C ALA A 52 18.56 7.11 27.24
N GLU A 53 18.65 6.33 26.16
CA GLU A 53 19.91 5.83 25.58
C GLU A 53 20.27 6.55 24.28
N TRP A 54 19.61 7.67 23.97
CA TRP A 54 19.85 8.39 22.73
C TRP A 54 21.26 9.00 22.71
N PRO A 55 22.13 8.64 21.74
CA PRO A 55 23.52 9.12 21.70
C PRO A 55 23.65 10.60 21.30
N GLY A 56 22.55 11.27 20.93
CA GLY A 56 22.57 12.62 20.38
C GLY A 56 22.82 12.64 18.87
N VAL A 57 23.18 13.81 18.36
CA VAL A 57 23.49 14.06 16.95
C VAL A 57 24.76 14.90 16.87
N ASP A 58 25.79 14.33 16.25
CA ASP A 58 27.09 15.01 16.08
C ASP A 58 27.08 16.04 14.95
N ASP A 59 26.29 15.78 13.89
CA ASP A 59 26.14 16.66 12.74
C ASP A 59 24.67 16.86 12.38
N TRP A 60 24.23 18.11 12.43
CA TRP A 60 22.86 18.53 12.16
C TRP A 60 22.62 18.93 10.70
N ASN A 61 23.65 18.95 9.86
CA ASN A 61 23.51 19.29 8.44
C ASN A 61 22.67 18.22 7.71
N ASP A 62 21.74 18.69 6.87
CA ASP A 62 20.83 17.86 6.06
C ASP A 62 20.03 16.81 6.86
N LEU A 63 19.86 17.02 8.17
CA LEU A 63 19.08 16.17 9.06
C LEU A 63 17.64 16.67 9.15
N THR A 64 16.70 15.85 8.66
CA THR A 64 15.27 16.07 8.90
C THR A 64 14.93 15.57 10.31
N VAL A 65 14.37 16.43 11.15
CA VAL A 65 13.97 16.08 12.52
C VAL A 65 12.46 16.06 12.65
N VAL A 66 11.93 14.94 13.10
CA VAL A 66 10.51 14.74 13.40
C VAL A 66 10.36 14.51 14.91
N ASP A 67 9.74 15.47 15.59
CA ASP A 67 9.31 15.29 16.97
C ASP A 67 7.93 14.63 16.99
N ALA A 68 7.87 13.36 17.40
CA ALA A 68 6.62 12.60 17.44
C ALA A 68 5.66 13.09 18.54
N LYS A 69 6.16 13.85 19.54
CA LYS A 69 5.36 14.43 20.64
C LYS A 69 4.46 13.39 21.33
N GLY A 70 5.01 12.22 21.65
CA GLY A 70 4.27 11.14 22.30
C GLY A 70 3.27 10.42 21.40
N ARG A 71 3.41 10.48 20.07
CA ARG A 71 2.66 9.64 19.13
C ARG A 71 3.36 8.31 18.87
N PHE A 72 2.59 7.34 18.41
CA PHE A 72 3.13 6.06 17.95
C PHE A 72 3.77 6.22 16.57
N VAL A 73 4.88 5.50 16.35
CA VAL A 73 5.52 5.37 15.04
C VAL A 73 5.25 3.96 14.51
N LEU A 74 4.37 3.96 13.50
CA LEU A 74 3.94 2.87 12.62
C LEU A 74 5.02 2.40 11.61
N PRO A 75 5.31 1.11 11.36
CA PRO A 75 5.72 0.70 10.02
C PRO A 75 4.62 1.09 9.02
N GLY A 76 5.00 1.45 7.80
CA GLY A 76 4.01 1.62 6.73
C GLY A 76 3.36 0.28 6.36
N TRP A 77 2.15 0.33 5.81
CA TRP A 77 1.42 -0.87 5.44
C TRP A 77 1.96 -1.48 4.15
N CYS A 78 2.05 -2.80 4.14
CA CYS A 78 2.25 -3.60 2.93
C CYS A 78 0.92 -4.23 2.55
N ASP A 79 0.36 -3.87 1.40
CA ASP A 79 -0.85 -4.49 0.86
C ASP A 79 -0.45 -5.61 -0.13
N PRO A 80 -0.51 -6.89 0.29
CA PRO A 80 0.08 -7.99 -0.49
C PRO A 80 -0.82 -8.48 -1.63
N HIS A 81 -2.03 -7.94 -1.78
CA HIS A 81 -2.97 -8.43 -2.77
C HIS A 81 -3.96 -7.37 -3.21
N THR A 82 -3.72 -6.78 -4.39
CA THR A 82 -4.68 -5.83 -4.96
C THR A 82 -4.95 -6.09 -6.44
N HIS A 83 -6.09 -5.59 -6.90
CA HIS A 83 -6.41 -5.45 -8.32
C HIS A 83 -6.76 -3.99 -8.62
N THR A 84 -5.90 -3.04 -8.22
CA THR A 84 -6.14 -1.59 -8.34
C THR A 84 -6.17 -1.08 -9.77
N VAL A 85 -5.62 -1.83 -10.72
CA VAL A 85 -5.69 -1.56 -12.16
C VAL A 85 -6.94 -2.23 -12.71
N PHE A 86 -8.01 -1.46 -12.89
CA PHE A 86 -9.27 -1.87 -13.52
C PHE A 86 -9.96 -0.67 -14.16
N ALA A 87 -10.81 -0.91 -15.15
CA ALA A 87 -11.41 0.16 -15.96
C ALA A 87 -12.63 0.84 -15.34
N ALA A 88 -13.49 0.10 -14.64
CA ALA A 88 -14.69 0.66 -14.04
C ALA A 88 -15.16 -0.12 -12.81
N PRO A 89 -15.82 0.56 -11.86
CA PRO A 89 -16.48 -0.12 -10.75
C PRO A 89 -17.62 -1.01 -11.26
N ARG A 90 -18.08 -1.93 -10.40
CA ARG A 90 -19.22 -2.82 -10.64
C ARG A 90 -20.40 -2.48 -9.72
N ASP A 91 -20.54 -1.20 -9.40
CA ASP A 91 -21.61 -0.65 -8.57
C ASP A 91 -23.01 -0.86 -9.20
N GLY A 92 -23.13 -0.79 -10.52
CA GLY A 92 -24.38 -1.16 -11.21
C GLY A 92 -24.82 -2.60 -10.94
N GLU A 93 -23.87 -3.55 -10.95
CA GLU A 93 -24.15 -4.95 -10.62
C GLU A 93 -24.49 -5.13 -9.13
N PHE A 94 -23.88 -4.32 -8.27
CA PHE A 94 -24.22 -4.30 -6.84
C PHE A 94 -25.68 -3.86 -6.63
N VAL A 95 -26.15 -2.84 -7.36
CA VAL A 95 -27.56 -2.40 -7.33
C VAL A 95 -28.49 -3.50 -7.84
N ASP A 96 -28.16 -4.17 -8.94
CA ASP A 96 -28.98 -5.27 -9.47
C ASP A 96 -29.11 -6.44 -8.49
N ARG A 97 -28.03 -6.78 -7.78
CA ARG A 97 -28.08 -7.80 -6.71
C ARG A 97 -29.02 -7.41 -5.57
N ILE A 98 -29.01 -6.14 -5.15
CA ILE A 98 -29.94 -5.64 -4.12
C ILE A 98 -31.40 -5.77 -4.58
N ARG A 99 -31.64 -5.58 -5.89
CA ARG A 99 -32.97 -5.74 -6.50
C ARG A 99 -33.40 -7.20 -6.69
N GLY A 100 -32.58 -8.16 -6.25
CA GLY A 100 -32.92 -9.58 -6.25
C GLY A 100 -32.53 -10.34 -7.52
N LEU A 101 -31.74 -9.73 -8.42
CA LEU A 101 -31.27 -10.44 -9.61
C LEU A 101 -30.23 -11.51 -9.23
N SER A 102 -30.36 -12.67 -9.88
CA SER A 102 -29.37 -13.73 -9.84
C SER A 102 -28.11 -13.33 -10.62
N TYR A 103 -27.01 -14.02 -10.31
CA TYR A 103 -25.75 -13.85 -11.03
C TYR A 103 -25.89 -14.10 -12.55
N GLN A 104 -26.73 -15.07 -12.94
CA GLN A 104 -26.98 -15.41 -14.34
C GLN A 104 -27.74 -14.28 -15.06
N GLU A 105 -28.71 -13.66 -14.41
CA GLU A 105 -29.45 -12.52 -14.97
C GLU A 105 -28.56 -11.29 -15.15
N ILE A 106 -27.66 -11.03 -14.19
CA ILE A 106 -26.67 -9.94 -14.28
C ILE A 106 -25.69 -10.21 -15.42
N ALA A 107 -25.17 -11.43 -15.52
CA ALA A 107 -24.28 -11.83 -16.61
C ALA A 107 -24.96 -11.73 -17.98
N ALA A 108 -26.23 -12.13 -18.09
CA ALA A 108 -27.03 -12.00 -19.32
C ALA A 108 -27.25 -10.53 -19.73
N ARG A 109 -27.25 -9.61 -18.77
CA ARG A 109 -27.28 -8.15 -19.01
C ARG A 109 -25.91 -7.55 -19.31
N GLY A 110 -24.90 -8.39 -19.50
CA GLY A 110 -23.55 -7.96 -19.80
C GLY A 110 -22.74 -7.53 -18.59
N GLY A 111 -23.12 -7.92 -17.36
CA GLY A 111 -22.29 -7.79 -16.16
C GLY A 111 -21.26 -8.92 -16.02
N GLY A 112 -20.65 -9.04 -14.85
CA GLY A 112 -19.68 -10.10 -14.57
C GLY A 112 -18.25 -9.75 -14.96
N ILE A 113 -17.33 -10.70 -14.75
CA ILE A 113 -15.91 -10.52 -15.06
C ILE A 113 -15.65 -10.25 -16.55
N LEU A 114 -16.49 -10.79 -17.43
CA LEU A 114 -16.40 -10.56 -18.88
C LEU A 114 -16.73 -9.11 -19.24
N ASN A 115 -17.58 -8.43 -18.46
CA ASN A 115 -17.82 -7.00 -18.61
C ASN A 115 -16.58 -6.20 -18.28
N SER A 116 -15.98 -6.48 -17.12
CA SER A 116 -14.74 -5.82 -16.70
C SER A 116 -13.63 -6.00 -17.74
N ALA A 117 -13.53 -7.19 -18.34
CA ALA A 117 -12.56 -7.46 -19.41
C ALA A 117 -12.84 -6.73 -20.72
N ARG A 118 -14.12 -6.54 -21.07
CA ARG A 118 -14.49 -5.71 -22.22
C ARG A 118 -14.12 -4.25 -21.96
N MET A 119 -14.56 -3.68 -20.84
CA MET A 119 -14.29 -2.30 -20.48
C MET A 119 -12.79 -2.02 -20.36
N LEU A 120 -12.02 -2.96 -19.78
CA LEU A 120 -10.57 -2.82 -19.68
C LEU A 120 -9.90 -2.87 -21.05
N ARG A 121 -10.38 -3.67 -22.00
CA ARG A 121 -9.87 -3.68 -23.38
C ARG A 121 -10.12 -2.34 -24.08
N ASP A 122 -11.31 -1.80 -23.94
CA ASP A 122 -11.77 -0.60 -24.66
C ASP A 122 -11.19 0.70 -24.08
N MET A 123 -10.81 0.71 -22.79
CA MET A 123 -10.20 1.86 -22.13
C MET A 123 -8.77 2.12 -22.60
N ASN A 124 -8.43 3.40 -22.80
CA ASN A 124 -7.06 3.82 -23.08
C ASN A 124 -6.12 3.49 -21.90
N GLU A 125 -4.86 3.15 -22.20
CA GLU A 125 -3.83 2.87 -21.22
C GLU A 125 -3.58 4.05 -20.27
N ASP A 126 -3.64 5.30 -20.78
CA ASP A 126 -3.44 6.51 -19.96
C ASP A 126 -4.60 6.75 -18.98
N ASP A 127 -5.85 6.58 -19.42
CA ASP A 127 -7.01 6.71 -18.54
C ASP A 127 -6.99 5.64 -17.44
N LEU A 128 -6.58 4.42 -17.80
CA LEU A 128 -6.41 3.32 -16.86
C LEU A 128 -5.30 3.63 -15.82
N PHE A 129 -4.21 4.26 -16.26
CA PHE A 129 -3.13 4.72 -15.39
C PHE A 129 -3.62 5.80 -14.41
N GLU A 130 -4.24 6.87 -14.89
CA GLU A 130 -4.68 7.98 -14.02
C GLU A 130 -5.69 7.51 -12.97
N GLN A 131 -6.62 6.64 -13.36
CA GLN A 131 -7.59 6.07 -12.42
C GLN A 131 -6.94 5.16 -11.37
N ALA A 132 -5.99 4.32 -11.78
CA ALA A 132 -5.26 3.47 -10.84
C ALA A 132 -4.38 4.30 -9.90
N LYS A 133 -3.73 5.34 -10.42
CA LYS A 133 -2.92 6.29 -9.65
C LYS A 133 -3.76 6.96 -8.55
N ALA A 134 -4.94 7.48 -8.88
CA ALA A 134 -5.83 8.10 -7.90
C ALA A 134 -6.19 7.15 -6.75
N ARG A 135 -6.39 5.85 -7.03
CA ARG A 135 -6.64 4.83 -6.00
C ARG A 135 -5.41 4.58 -5.13
N LEU A 136 -4.23 4.49 -5.73
CA LEU A 136 -2.97 4.33 -4.99
C LEU A 136 -2.65 5.56 -4.13
N ASP A 137 -2.94 6.77 -4.61
CA ASP A 137 -2.79 8.00 -3.81
C ASP A 137 -3.63 7.95 -2.53
N VAL A 138 -4.87 7.43 -2.61
CA VAL A 138 -5.72 7.21 -1.43
C VAL A 138 -5.10 6.15 -0.51
N MET A 139 -4.60 5.04 -1.05
CA MET A 139 -3.94 3.99 -0.24
C MET A 139 -2.70 4.53 0.49
N MET A 140 -1.87 5.31 -0.18
CA MET A 140 -0.69 5.96 0.41
C MET A 140 -1.09 6.94 1.52
N ALA A 141 -2.14 7.73 1.31
CA ALA A 141 -2.68 8.65 2.33
C ALA A 141 -3.19 7.92 3.59
N GLN A 142 -3.53 6.63 3.48
CA GLN A 142 -3.91 5.77 4.62
C GLN A 142 -2.71 5.00 5.23
N GLY A 143 -1.50 5.21 4.71
CA GLY A 143 -0.26 4.65 5.26
C GLY A 143 0.32 3.47 4.48
N THR A 144 -0.23 3.09 3.33
CA THR A 144 0.35 2.04 2.48
C THR A 144 1.65 2.53 1.84
N VAL A 145 2.74 1.77 2.04
CA VAL A 145 4.08 2.09 1.50
C VAL A 145 4.63 0.99 0.59
N ALA A 146 3.94 -0.14 0.49
CA ALA A 146 4.20 -1.17 -0.51
C ALA A 146 2.87 -1.81 -0.91
N ALA A 147 2.67 -2.05 -2.20
CA ALA A 147 1.48 -2.73 -2.70
C ALA A 147 1.83 -3.71 -3.82
N GLU A 148 1.22 -4.89 -3.79
CA GLU A 148 1.20 -5.80 -4.91
C GLU A 148 -0.02 -5.51 -5.79
N ILE A 149 0.18 -5.47 -7.11
CA ILE A 149 -0.88 -5.18 -8.08
C ILE A 149 -0.93 -6.29 -9.12
N LYS A 150 -2.08 -6.97 -9.20
CA LYS A 150 -2.32 -8.05 -10.15
C LYS A 150 -2.96 -7.56 -11.43
N SER A 151 -2.69 -8.29 -12.51
CA SER A 151 -3.50 -8.26 -13.72
C SER A 151 -4.74 -9.17 -13.56
N GLY A 152 -5.27 -9.75 -14.64
CA GLY A 152 -6.37 -10.72 -14.60
C GLY A 152 -7.74 -10.15 -14.93
N TYR A 153 -7.85 -8.83 -15.14
CA TYR A 153 -9.06 -8.22 -15.69
C TYR A 153 -9.02 -8.10 -17.21
N GLY A 154 -7.93 -8.41 -17.89
CA GLY A 154 -7.84 -8.29 -19.35
C GLY A 154 -8.41 -9.50 -20.08
N LEU A 155 -8.13 -10.71 -19.58
CA LEU A 155 -8.54 -11.99 -20.17
C LEU A 155 -8.18 -12.14 -21.67
N SER A 156 -7.19 -11.37 -22.12
CA SER A 156 -6.53 -11.47 -23.42
C SER A 156 -5.09 -11.03 -23.28
N LEU A 157 -4.19 -11.56 -24.13
CA LEU A 157 -2.76 -11.23 -24.07
C LEU A 157 -2.51 -9.72 -24.09
N ASP A 158 -3.10 -9.01 -25.04
CA ASP A 158 -2.90 -7.57 -25.22
C ASP A 158 -3.38 -6.77 -24.01
N SER A 159 -4.52 -7.16 -23.43
CA SER A 159 -5.11 -6.47 -22.29
C SER A 159 -4.33 -6.76 -21.00
N GLU A 160 -3.88 -7.99 -20.79
CA GLU A 160 -3.01 -8.34 -19.67
C GLU A 160 -1.68 -7.58 -19.74
N LEU A 161 -1.05 -7.53 -20.92
CA LEU A 161 0.18 -6.75 -21.13
C LEU A 161 -0.06 -5.26 -20.92
N LYS A 162 -1.21 -4.71 -21.33
CA LYS A 162 -1.61 -3.33 -21.05
C LYS A 162 -1.66 -3.05 -19.54
N MET A 163 -2.28 -3.93 -18.76
CA MET A 163 -2.31 -3.79 -17.31
C MET A 163 -0.89 -3.80 -16.72
N LEU A 164 -0.02 -4.71 -17.14
CA LEU A 164 1.35 -4.80 -16.64
C LEU A 164 2.20 -3.57 -16.99
N ARG A 165 1.98 -2.96 -18.17
CA ARG A 165 2.61 -1.67 -18.52
C ARG A 165 2.13 -0.53 -17.62
N VAL A 166 0.82 -0.48 -17.32
CA VAL A 166 0.28 0.49 -16.35
C VAL A 166 0.90 0.27 -14.97
N VAL A 167 0.97 -0.96 -14.47
CA VAL A 167 1.63 -1.29 -13.19
C VAL A 167 3.08 -0.81 -13.17
N LYS A 168 3.84 -1.04 -14.24
CA LYS A 168 5.21 -0.54 -14.37
C LYS A 168 5.28 0.99 -14.31
N ARG A 169 4.41 1.70 -15.04
CA ARG A 169 4.34 3.16 -15.02
C ARG A 169 3.99 3.70 -13.62
N LEU A 170 3.08 3.04 -12.90
CA LEU A 170 2.71 3.43 -11.53
C LEU A 170 3.90 3.35 -10.59
N LYS A 171 4.70 2.28 -10.69
CA LYS A 171 5.95 2.11 -9.92
C LYS A 171 6.99 3.20 -10.21
N GLU A 172 7.05 3.69 -11.45
CA GLU A 172 7.97 4.78 -11.83
C GLU A 172 7.46 6.15 -11.38
N ALA A 173 6.15 6.35 -11.32
CA ALA A 173 5.51 7.63 -11.04
C ALA A 173 5.24 7.88 -9.55
N LEU A 174 5.15 6.84 -8.73
CA LEU A 174 4.76 6.93 -7.31
C LEU A 174 5.90 6.49 -6.39
N PRO A 175 6.01 7.08 -5.19
CA PRO A 175 6.95 6.63 -4.16
C PRO A 175 6.40 5.41 -3.39
N LEU A 176 5.99 4.36 -4.12
CA LEU A 176 5.34 3.13 -3.62
C LEU A 176 6.02 1.86 -4.15
#